data_AF-A0A836JQL8-F1
#
_entry.id   AF-A0A836JQL8-F1
#
_cell.length_a   1.000
_cell.length_b   1.000
_cell.length_c   1.000
_cell.angle_alpha   90.00
_cell.angle_beta   90.00
_cell.angle_gamma   90.00
#
_symmetry.space_group_name_H-M   'P 1'
#
loop_
_entity.id
_entity.type
_entity.pdbx_description
1 polymer ?
#
loop_
_entity_poly.entity_id
_entity_poly.type
_entity_poly.pdbx_seq_one_letter_code
_entity_poly.pdbx_strand_id
1 'polypeptide(L)'
;RITGPKMATLFRSVKQFGKSLIFSKSNRSISLSATTHLKQIIQKKEDNVLTIEAIRVPHKKEHLLLKSKSNACSLCATGLDVKHTDVLILNQFLRKNGTMLPRRVTGLCTVQQHRVTILVTMAKRAGLLPDKIPKQVMAIEKWRKYNTYFDEDTIRYKYKR
;
A
#
# COMPACT_ATOMS: atom_id res chain seq x y z
N ARG A 1 -69.91 4.71 -35.12
CA ARG A 1 -69.89 3.35 -34.51
C ARG A 1 -68.84 3.41 -33.40
N ILE A 2 -69.15 3.83 -32.18
CA ILE A 2 -69.86 3.12 -31.07
C ILE A 2 -69.30 1.72 -30.80
N THR A 3 -69.14 1.43 -29.50
CA THR A 3 -68.52 0.30 -28.77
C THR A 3 -67.00 0.46 -28.60
N GLY A 4 -66.40 0.63 -27.43
CA GLY A 4 -66.80 0.51 -26.02
C GLY A 4 -65.51 0.17 -25.22
N PRO A 5 -65.38 0.54 -23.94
CA PRO A 5 -64.11 0.58 -23.20
C PRO A 5 -63.76 -0.77 -22.57
N LYS A 6 -62.46 -1.12 -22.49
CA LYS A 6 -61.98 -2.16 -21.58
C LYS A 6 -61.40 -1.52 -20.32
N MET A 7 -62.08 -1.85 -19.23
CA MET A 7 -61.92 -1.44 -17.84
C MET A 7 -60.55 -1.79 -17.25
N ALA A 8 -60.17 -0.99 -16.25
CA ALA A 8 -59.47 -1.34 -15.00
C ALA A 8 -58.14 -2.10 -15.14
N THR A 9 -57.03 -1.56 -14.63
CA THR A 9 -56.79 -1.67 -13.18
C THR A 9 -55.78 -0.63 -12.70
N LEU A 10 -56.28 0.31 -11.89
CA LEU A 10 -55.47 0.99 -10.87
C LEU A 10 -55.20 -0.02 -9.76
N PHE A 11 -53.94 -0.36 -9.49
CA PHE A 11 -53.51 -0.68 -8.14
C PHE A 11 -52.09 -0.18 -7.90
N ARG A 12 -52.04 1.07 -7.45
CA ARG A 12 -50.93 1.69 -6.74
C ARG A 12 -50.81 0.96 -5.40
N SER A 13 -49.81 0.09 -5.24
CA SER A 13 -49.48 -0.46 -3.92
C SER A 13 -48.10 0.01 -3.51
N VAL A 14 -48.12 1.01 -2.62
CA VAL A 14 -47.00 1.48 -1.83
C VAL A 14 -46.59 0.33 -0.91
N LYS A 15 -45.52 -0.40 -1.24
CA LYS A 15 -44.90 -1.28 -0.25
C LYS A 15 -43.99 -0.45 0.66
N GLN A 16 -44.58 -0.17 1.81
CA GLN A 16 -44.03 0.27 3.08
C GLN A 16 -42.52 0.16 3.22
N PHE A 17 -41.95 1.29 3.64
CA PHE A 17 -40.74 1.40 4.44
C PHE A 17 -40.68 0.31 5.52
N GLY A 18 -39.90 -0.73 5.26
CA GLY A 18 -39.43 -1.68 6.24
C GLY A 18 -38.25 -1.07 7.00
N LYS A 19 -38.54 -0.70 8.24
CA LYS A 19 -37.64 -0.15 9.25
C LYS A 19 -36.32 -0.92 9.36
N SER A 20 -35.23 -0.15 9.34
CA SER A 20 -34.07 -0.28 10.21
C SER A 20 -33.76 -1.68 10.75
N LEU A 21 -32.90 -2.41 10.05
CA LEU A 21 -31.77 -3.02 10.72
C LEU A 21 -30.56 -2.19 10.32
N ILE A 22 -30.38 -1.09 11.06
CA ILE A 22 -29.06 -0.54 11.33
C ILE A 22 -28.32 -1.71 11.95
N PHE A 23 -27.66 -2.52 11.12
CA PHE A 23 -26.53 -3.27 11.59
C PHE A 23 -25.58 -2.17 12.03
N SER A 24 -25.55 -1.90 13.34
CA SER A 24 -24.49 -1.14 13.97
C SER A 24 -23.23 -1.83 13.49
N LYS A 25 -22.64 -1.29 12.42
CA LYS A 25 -21.29 -1.65 12.00
C LYS A 25 -20.52 -1.40 13.26
N SER A 26 -20.11 -2.48 13.92
CA SER A 26 -19.29 -2.41 15.10
C SER A 26 -18.17 -1.45 14.74
N ASN A 27 -18.23 -0.27 15.36
CA ASN A 27 -17.16 0.67 15.34
C ASN A 27 -16.01 -0.13 15.94
N ARG A 28 -15.10 -0.64 15.09
CA ARG A 28 -13.75 -0.99 15.53
C ARG A 28 -13.05 0.32 15.87
N SER A 29 -13.50 0.90 16.98
CA SER A 29 -12.81 1.84 17.82
C SER A 29 -11.57 1.09 18.35
N ILE A 30 -10.34 1.59 18.41
CA ILE A 30 -9.79 2.92 18.26
C ILE A 30 -8.29 2.69 17.97
N SER A 31 -7.69 3.42 17.02
CA SER A 31 -6.25 3.67 17.09
C SER A 31 -6.06 5.18 17.18
N LEU A 32 -5.97 5.70 18.41
CA LEU A 32 -5.64 7.11 18.68
C LEU A 32 -4.20 7.46 18.28
N SER A 33 -3.38 6.46 17.91
CA SER A 33 -1.98 6.66 17.56
C SER A 33 -1.82 7.21 16.14
N ALA A 34 -2.35 8.40 15.86
CA ALA A 34 -1.90 9.19 14.73
C ALA A 34 -0.59 9.89 15.10
N THR A 35 0.53 9.22 14.79
CA THR A 35 1.79 9.76 14.24
C THR A 35 2.77 8.59 14.21
N THR A 36 3.13 8.09 13.02
CA THR A 36 4.10 7.00 12.86
C THR A 36 5.52 7.51 13.12
N HIS A 37 5.85 7.82 14.37
CA HIS A 37 7.22 8.11 14.76
C HIS A 37 8.08 6.86 14.61
N LEU A 38 9.27 7.00 14.03
CA LEU A 38 10.26 5.93 14.03
C LEU A 38 10.66 5.65 15.47
N LYS A 39 10.38 4.44 15.94
CA LYS A 39 10.83 3.95 17.24
C LYS A 39 11.99 3.00 17.02
N GLN A 40 13.08 3.25 17.73
CA GLN A 40 14.20 2.32 17.81
C GLN A 40 14.08 1.55 19.13
N ILE A 41 14.08 0.22 19.03
CA ILE A 41 14.11 -0.67 20.19
C ILE A 41 15.58 -0.95 20.48
N ILE A 42 16.05 -0.53 21.65
CA ILE A 42 17.42 -0.75 22.12
C ILE A 42 17.36 -1.84 23.20
N GLN A 43 18.21 -2.85 23.06
CA GLN A 43 18.37 -3.91 24.05
C GLN A 43 19.73 -3.72 24.72
N LYS A 44 19.75 -3.52 26.03
CA LYS A 44 20.98 -3.49 26.85
C LYS A 44 21.00 -4.76 27.69
N LYS A 45 22.11 -5.49 27.65
CA LYS A 45 22.34 -6.65 28.51
C LYS A 45 23.42 -6.26 29.52
N GLU A 46 23.03 -6.15 30.77
CA GLU A 46 23.95 -5.92 31.89
C GLU A 46 23.86 -7.16 32.78
N ASP A 47 24.95 -7.92 32.84
CA ASP A 47 25.07 -9.21 33.52
C ASP A 47 23.91 -10.18 33.19
N ASN A 48 22.89 -10.25 34.06
CA ASN A 48 21.71 -11.10 33.94
C ASN A 48 20.40 -10.33 33.65
N VAL A 49 20.45 -9.01 33.50
CA VAL A 49 19.27 -8.16 33.27
C VAL A 49 19.23 -7.70 31.82
N LEU A 50 18.08 -7.94 31.17
CA LEU A 50 17.78 -7.50 29.81
C LEU A 50 16.87 -6.27 29.85
N THR A 51 17.44 -5.09 29.65
CA THR A 51 16.66 -3.84 29.60
C THR A 51 16.29 -3.52 28.15
N ILE A 52 14.99 -3.44 27.86
CA ILE A 52 14.45 -3.14 26.52
C ILE A 52 13.82 -1.75 26.54
N GLU A 53 14.45 -0.80 25.86
CA GLU A 53 13.99 0.60 25.78
C GLU A 53 13.47 0.93 24.38
N ALA A 54 12.38 1.70 24.28
CA ALA A 54 11.83 2.17 23.02
C ALA A 54 12.01 3.69 22.88
N ILE A 55 13.05 4.11 22.17
CA ILE A 55 13.39 5.53 21.97
C ILE A 55 12.76 6.04 20.67
N ARG A 56 12.12 7.21 20.71
CA ARG A 56 11.64 7.91 19.51
C ARG A 56 12.84 8.59 18.83
N VAL A 57 13.11 8.22 17.58
CA VAL A 57 14.24 8.76 16.82
C VAL A 57 13.69 9.63 15.69
N PRO A 58 14.11 10.89 15.56
CA PRO A 58 13.71 11.73 14.43
C PRO A 58 14.31 11.18 13.13
N HIS A 59 13.60 11.33 12.02
CA HIS A 59 14.07 10.90 10.72
C HIS A 59 15.08 11.92 10.17
N LYS A 60 16.30 11.45 9.85
CA LYS A 60 17.42 12.31 9.45
C LYS A 60 17.13 13.27 8.28
N LYS A 61 16.26 12.87 7.35
CA LYS A 61 15.92 13.62 6.13
C LYS A 61 14.52 14.26 6.18
N GLU A 62 13.99 14.54 7.36
CA GLU A 62 12.68 15.19 7.52
C GLU A 62 12.54 16.49 6.72
N HIS A 63 13.61 17.28 6.65
CA HIS A 63 13.65 18.54 5.92
C HIS A 63 13.51 18.37 4.38
N LEU A 64 13.83 17.19 3.84
CA LEU A 64 13.72 16.89 2.40
C LEU A 64 12.37 16.27 2.02
N LEU A 65 11.48 16.05 2.98
CA LEU A 65 10.19 15.44 2.70
C LEU A 65 9.33 16.36 1.81
N LEU A 66 8.70 15.76 0.81
CA LEU A 66 7.83 16.48 -0.11
C LEU A 66 6.59 16.99 0.65
N LYS A 67 6.39 18.32 0.61
CA LYS A 67 5.17 18.97 1.13
C LYS A 67 4.17 19.13 -0.01
N SER A 68 3.34 18.11 -0.28
CA SER A 68 2.27 18.22 -1.27
C SER A 68 1.08 19.00 -0.70
N LYS A 69 0.63 20.03 -1.42
CA LYS A 69 -0.60 20.79 -1.10
C LYS A 69 -1.88 20.08 -1.55
N SER A 70 -1.76 19.03 -2.37
CA SER A 70 -2.89 18.30 -2.93
C SER A 70 -3.31 17.13 -2.04
N ASN A 71 -4.60 16.79 -2.09
CA ASN A 71 -5.17 15.62 -1.40
C ASN A 71 -4.82 14.27 -2.08
N ALA A 72 -3.93 14.30 -3.08
CA ALA A 72 -3.52 13.13 -3.83
C ALA A 72 -2.38 12.39 -3.12
N CYS A 73 -2.17 11.13 -3.50
CA CYS A 73 -1.04 10.35 -2.99
C CYS A 73 0.30 10.98 -3.39
N SER A 74 1.39 10.76 -2.65
CA SER A 74 2.70 11.39 -2.93
C SER A 74 3.18 11.18 -4.38
N LEU A 75 3.03 9.97 -4.92
CA LEU A 75 3.38 9.66 -6.32
C LEU A 75 2.39 10.27 -7.34
N CYS A 76 1.12 10.33 -6.98
CA CYS A 76 0.07 10.91 -7.81
C CYS A 76 0.26 12.43 -7.93
N ALA A 77 0.62 13.08 -6.82
CA ALA A 77 0.83 14.51 -6.72
C ALA A 77 2.06 14.97 -7.51
N THR A 78 3.12 14.16 -7.57
CA THR A 78 4.33 14.48 -8.34
C THR A 78 4.19 14.16 -9.83
N GLY A 79 3.30 13.25 -10.21
CA GLY A 79 3.10 12.87 -11.61
C GLY A 79 4.32 12.20 -12.25
N LEU A 80 5.22 11.65 -11.43
CA LEU A 80 6.43 10.97 -11.88
C LEU A 80 6.09 9.60 -12.49
N ASP A 81 6.74 9.27 -13.60
CA ASP A 81 6.71 7.92 -14.14
C ASP A 81 7.87 7.11 -13.56
N VAL A 82 7.56 6.28 -12.56
CA VAL A 82 8.55 5.51 -11.80
C VAL A 82 8.80 4.16 -12.47
N LYS A 83 10.08 3.86 -12.70
CA LYS A 83 10.60 2.61 -13.26
C LYS A 83 11.13 1.68 -12.18
N HIS A 84 11.37 0.41 -12.52
CA HIS A 84 11.94 -0.56 -11.57
C HIS A 84 13.43 -0.27 -11.30
N THR A 85 14.08 0.48 -12.20
CA THR A 85 15.46 0.94 -12.07
C THR A 85 15.62 2.08 -11.07
N ASP A 86 14.55 2.77 -10.70
CA ASP A 86 14.60 3.98 -9.85
C ASP A 86 14.70 3.62 -8.36
N VAL A 87 15.80 2.98 -8.00
CA VAL A 87 16.06 2.43 -6.67
C VAL A 87 15.92 3.49 -5.58
N LEU A 88 16.35 4.73 -5.84
CA LEU A 88 16.30 5.83 -4.87
C LEU A 88 14.86 6.23 -4.50
N ILE A 89 13.92 6.13 -5.44
CA ILE A 89 12.51 6.41 -5.20
C ILE A 89 11.88 5.20 -4.51
N LEU A 90 12.10 3.99 -5.03
CA LEU A 90 11.54 2.76 -4.48
C LEU A 90 11.95 2.55 -3.02
N ASN A 91 13.22 2.81 -2.67
CA ASN A 91 13.75 2.60 -1.32
C ASN A 91 13.03 3.44 -0.24
N GLN A 92 12.38 4.54 -0.61
CA GLN A 92 11.59 5.36 0.33
C GLN A 92 10.37 4.60 0.87
N PHE A 93 9.85 3.64 0.10
CA PHE A 93 8.70 2.83 0.49
C PHE A 93 9.08 1.47 1.08
N LEU A 94 10.38 1.22 1.27
CA LEU A 94 10.90 -0.05 1.78
C LEU A 94 11.38 0.08 3.22
N ARG A 95 11.39 -1.07 3.91
CA ARG A 95 12.17 -1.25 5.13
C ARG A 95 13.65 -1.42 4.75
N LYS A 96 14.55 -1.29 5.74
CA LYS A 96 15.99 -1.61 5.59
C LYS A 96 16.26 -2.97 4.94
N ASN A 97 15.34 -3.92 5.15
CA ASN A 97 15.42 -5.29 4.62
C ASN A 97 14.97 -5.43 3.16
N GLY A 98 14.52 -4.36 2.49
CA GLY A 98 13.89 -4.43 1.17
C GLY A 98 12.44 -4.94 1.18
N THR A 99 11.82 -5.10 2.35
CA THR A 99 10.40 -5.45 2.46
C THR A 99 9.54 -4.21 2.27
N MET A 100 8.48 -4.32 1.46
CA MET A 100 7.54 -3.22 1.22
C MET A 100 6.82 -2.76 2.50
N LEU A 101 6.71 -1.45 2.70
CA LEU A 101 5.93 -0.87 3.80
C LEU A 101 4.42 -1.01 3.52
N PRO A 102 3.59 -1.19 4.57
CA PRO A 102 2.15 -1.30 4.42
C PRO A 102 1.53 0.04 3.99
N ARG A 103 0.43 -0.02 3.23
CA ARG A 103 -0.27 1.16 2.67
C ARG A 103 -0.61 2.24 3.70
N ARG A 104 -1.01 1.83 4.91
CA ARG A 104 -1.35 2.74 6.02
C ARG A 104 -0.17 3.61 6.49
N VAL A 105 1.07 3.18 6.19
CA VAL A 105 2.29 3.91 6.52
C VAL A 105 2.78 4.71 5.30
N THR A 106 2.72 4.13 4.10
CA THR A 106 3.19 4.81 2.88
C THR A 106 2.27 5.93 2.41
N GLY A 107 0.97 5.89 2.74
CA GLY A 107 0.00 6.88 2.30
C GLY A 107 -0.31 6.83 0.80
N LEU A 108 0.11 5.78 0.10
CA LEU A 108 -0.17 5.62 -1.33
C LEU A 108 -1.62 5.19 -1.58
N CYS A 109 -2.16 5.55 -2.75
CA CYS A 109 -3.42 4.99 -3.21
C CYS A 109 -3.26 3.49 -3.49
N THR A 110 -4.37 2.76 -3.52
CA THR A 110 -4.37 1.29 -3.77
C THR A 110 -3.62 0.92 -5.05
N VAL A 111 -3.93 1.62 -6.15
CA VAL A 111 -3.33 1.38 -7.47
C VAL A 111 -1.81 1.57 -7.43
N GLN A 112 -1.35 2.70 -6.88
CA GLN A 112 0.08 2.99 -6.78
C GLN A 112 0.80 2.05 -5.83
N GLN A 113 0.18 1.65 -4.71
CA GLN A 113 0.74 0.66 -3.80
C GLN A 113 0.98 -0.69 -4.51
N HIS A 114 0.02 -1.15 -5.32
CA HIS A 114 0.20 -2.37 -6.10
C HIS A 114 1.27 -2.22 -7.19
N ARG A 115 1.28 -1.09 -7.91
CA ARG A 115 2.31 -0.77 -8.91
C ARG A 115 3.71 -0.80 -8.31
N VAL A 116 3.94 -0.07 -7.20
CA VAL A 116 5.23 -0.04 -6.50
C VAL A 116 5.62 -1.43 -5.99
N THR A 117 4.66 -2.22 -5.51
CA THR A 117 4.97 -3.59 -5.06
C THR A 117 5.54 -4.44 -6.21
N ILE A 118 4.95 -4.34 -7.41
CA ILE A 118 5.44 -5.04 -8.60
C ILE A 118 6.81 -4.52 -9.03
N LEU A 119 7.01 -3.20 -9.05
CA LEU A 119 8.29 -2.59 -9.39
C LEU A 119 9.40 -3.04 -8.42
N VAL A 120 9.11 -3.11 -7.13
CA VAL A 120 10.05 -3.64 -6.12
C VAL A 120 10.36 -5.11 -6.39
N THR A 121 9.37 -5.93 -6.75
CA THR A 121 9.61 -7.34 -7.11
C THR A 121 10.48 -7.46 -8.36
N MET A 122 10.24 -6.65 -9.39
CA MET A 122 11.07 -6.59 -10.59
C MET A 122 12.50 -6.19 -10.26
N ALA A 123 12.68 -5.10 -9.50
CA ALA A 123 13.97 -4.59 -9.07
C ALA A 123 14.77 -5.62 -8.24
N LYS A 124 14.10 -6.36 -7.35
CA LYS A 124 14.74 -7.45 -6.59
C LYS A 124 15.21 -8.59 -7.49
N ARG A 125 14.37 -9.01 -8.43
CA ARG A 125 14.72 -10.06 -9.40
C ARG A 125 15.84 -9.63 -10.35
N ALA A 126 15.90 -8.34 -10.67
CA ALA A 126 16.98 -7.74 -11.44
C ALA A 126 18.27 -7.53 -10.63
N GLY A 127 18.27 -7.79 -9.32
CA GLY A 127 19.45 -7.62 -8.44
C GLY A 127 19.74 -6.19 -8.00
N LEU A 128 18.81 -5.25 -8.22
CA LEU A 128 18.98 -3.83 -7.87
C LEU A 128 18.66 -3.52 -6.40
N LEU A 129 17.87 -4.38 -5.74
CA LEU A 129 17.45 -4.22 -4.35
C LEU A 129 17.82 -5.45 -3.52
N PRO A 130 18.07 -5.27 -2.21
CA PRO A 130 18.38 -6.38 -1.32
C PRO A 130 17.17 -7.32 -1.24
N ASP A 131 17.43 -8.61 -1.40
CA ASP A 131 16.44 -9.66 -1.22
C ASP A 131 16.87 -10.65 -0.14
N LYS A 132 15.91 -11.11 0.68
CA LYS A 132 16.16 -12.02 1.80
C LYS A 132 16.11 -13.49 1.37
N ILE A 133 16.54 -13.78 0.16
CA ILE A 133 16.56 -15.17 -0.32
C ILE A 133 17.82 -15.81 0.24
N PRO A 134 17.71 -16.87 1.06
CA PRO A 134 18.88 -17.56 1.55
C PRO A 134 19.68 -18.13 0.36
N LYS A 135 21.00 -18.06 0.43
CA LYS A 135 21.90 -18.52 -0.64
C LYS A 135 21.61 -19.95 -1.09
N GLN A 136 21.16 -20.79 -0.15
CA GLN A 136 20.76 -22.18 -0.41
C GLN A 136 19.59 -22.28 -1.40
N VAL A 137 18.58 -21.40 -1.29
CA VAL A 137 17.44 -21.36 -2.24
C VAL A 137 17.89 -20.80 -3.59
N MET A 138 18.79 -19.82 -3.61
CA MET A 138 19.37 -19.30 -4.85
C MET A 138 20.15 -20.36 -5.63
N ALA A 139 20.80 -21.30 -4.93
CA ALA A 139 21.54 -22.41 -5.55
C ALA A 139 20.61 -23.45 -6.23
N ILE A 140 19.37 -23.59 -5.75
CA ILE A 140 18.35 -24.47 -6.35
C ILE A 140 17.84 -23.85 -7.66
N GLU A 141 17.52 -22.56 -7.64
CA GLU A 141 16.97 -21.85 -8.80
C GLU A 141 18.09 -21.36 -9.73
N LYS A 142 18.70 -22.29 -10.47
CA LYS A 142 19.83 -22.05 -11.39
C LYS A 142 19.64 -20.88 -12.36
N TRP A 143 18.41 -20.50 -12.68
CA TRP A 143 18.09 -19.38 -13.58
C TRP A 143 18.28 -18.00 -12.93
N ARG A 144 18.26 -17.89 -11.60
CA ARG A 144 18.48 -16.62 -10.88
C ARG A 144 19.88 -16.06 -11.00
N LYS A 145 20.84 -16.87 -11.45
CA LYS A 145 22.21 -16.42 -11.70
C LYS A 145 22.34 -15.52 -12.93
N TYR A 146 21.35 -15.56 -13.82
CA TYR A 146 21.37 -14.80 -15.06
C TYR A 146 20.75 -13.41 -14.85
N ASN A 147 21.32 -12.42 -15.54
CA ASN A 147 20.77 -11.07 -15.56
C ASN A 147 19.35 -11.10 -16.09
N THR A 148 18.42 -10.51 -15.35
CA THR A 148 17.00 -10.44 -15.70
C THR A 148 16.59 -8.99 -15.80
N TYR A 149 15.92 -8.64 -16.90
CA TYR A 149 15.40 -7.29 -17.17
C TYR A 149 13.88 -7.35 -17.31
N PHE A 150 13.20 -6.27 -16.98
CA PHE A 150 11.74 -6.20 -17.02
C PHE A 150 11.26 -4.97 -17.78
N ASP A 151 10.18 -5.14 -18.54
CA ASP A 151 9.45 -4.04 -19.14
C ASP A 151 8.29 -3.63 -18.23
N GLU A 152 8.28 -2.38 -17.77
CA GLU A 152 7.22 -1.86 -16.90
C GLU A 152 5.87 -1.78 -17.60
N ASP A 153 5.86 -1.83 -18.93
CA ASP A 153 4.62 -1.77 -19.70
C ASP A 153 3.71 -2.97 -19.49
N THR A 154 4.29 -4.09 -19.06
CA THR A 154 3.58 -5.32 -18.71
C THR A 154 2.73 -5.19 -17.44
N ILE A 155 2.95 -4.13 -16.64
CA ILE A 155 2.22 -3.92 -15.38
C ILE A 155 0.77 -3.52 -15.68
N ARG A 156 -0.18 -4.33 -15.20
CA ARG A 156 -1.63 -4.06 -15.36
C ARG A 156 -2.12 -2.86 -14.54
N TYR A 157 -1.53 -2.65 -13.36
CA TYR A 157 -1.93 -1.59 -12.43
C TYR A 157 -1.26 -0.26 -12.81
N LYS A 158 -1.80 0.38 -13.85
CA LYS A 158 -1.41 1.74 -14.25
C LYS A 158 -2.46 2.73 -13.76
N TYR A 159 -2.01 3.84 -13.20
CA TYR A 159 -2.87 4.99 -13.00
C TYR A 159 -3.12 5.61 -14.38
N LYS A 160 -4.38 5.66 -14.83
CA LYS A 160 -4.74 6.42 -16.04
C LYS A 160 -4.50 7.88 -15.71
N ARG A 161 -3.56 8.47 -16.43
CA ARG A 161 -3.33 9.91 -16.41
C ARG A 161 -4.49 10.63 -17.10
#